data_AF-A0A1D7U802-F1
#
_entry.id   AF-A0A1D7U802-F1
#
_cell.length_a   1.000
_cell.length_b   1.000
_cell.length_c   1.000
_cell.angle_alpha   90.00
_cell.angle_beta   90.00
_cell.angle_gamma   90.00
#
_symmetry.space_group_name_H-M   'P 1'
#
loop_
_entity.id
_entity.type
_entity.pdbx_description
1 polymer ?
#
loop_
_entity_poly.entity_id
_entity_poly.type
_entity_poly.pdbx_seq_one_letter_code
_entity_poly.pdbx_strand_id
1 'polypeptide(L)'
;MRRVSLLSRRHLLALLAGGLVLPETVQRLQAQTAGDRGIGGTGAAPSTEASGDRGIGGTGFVGTIRRFGSIIVNDVRIAYPPRVPVTIDGRSASSRDLRLGQVVRVATRPGRTGPITSRIAVVQEVVGRIREIADGTMNVLNQRVDVSGLEPAPWWRPGAYVAVSGLRRPDAVIVASLVEPAKARRDRVTGTVEADDEGLWIDGLKLAGADPVWAGQRLVVTGRPTAAGFVVAHAAPETLPLEPGVTRLSLEAFLRREGANLRFGSGLAFADTTGAVAISDQATARAVVEFMVDPQGGLSLSAIRVEGSVNGSEGGGGGAAGPGGTGPGGPGAGGPGAGGPGAGGPGGGPGGGPGGAGPGGDGGGGGPGGGAGGGGGGSGGGGGGGGPR
;
A
#
# COMPACT_ATOMS: atom_id res chain seq x y z
N MET A 1 -33.78 -2.01 -31.31
CA MET A 1 -34.52 -3.12 -30.67
C MET A 1 -33.62 -4.35 -30.61
N ARG A 2 -33.64 -5.05 -29.47
CA ARG A 2 -33.24 -6.47 -29.19
C ARG A 2 -31.99 -7.04 -29.90
N ARG A 3 -30.91 -7.27 -29.14
CA ARG A 3 -30.52 -8.56 -28.50
C ARG A 3 -30.27 -9.69 -29.50
N VAL A 4 -29.06 -10.26 -29.47
CA VAL A 4 -28.85 -11.68 -29.75
C VAL A 4 -27.97 -12.27 -28.67
N SER A 5 -28.50 -13.27 -27.97
CA SER A 5 -27.79 -14.16 -27.07
C SER A 5 -27.31 -15.40 -27.83
N LEU A 6 -26.09 -15.82 -27.49
CA LEU A 6 -25.64 -17.18 -27.19
C LEU A 6 -26.20 -18.34 -28.03
N LEU A 7 -25.31 -19.14 -28.63
CA LEU A 7 -25.48 -20.59 -28.68
C LEU A 7 -24.14 -21.32 -28.66
N SER A 8 -24.19 -22.42 -27.93
CA SER A 8 -23.12 -23.19 -27.29
C SER A 8 -22.67 -24.39 -28.13
N ARG A 9 -21.46 -24.86 -27.81
CA ARG A 9 -20.57 -25.81 -28.49
C ARG A 9 -21.08 -27.27 -28.56
N ARG A 10 -22.31 -27.55 -29.01
CA ARG A 10 -22.82 -28.94 -29.08
C ARG A 10 -23.41 -29.41 -30.41
N HIS A 11 -23.19 -28.71 -31.52
CA HIS A 11 -23.63 -29.18 -32.85
C HIS A 11 -22.51 -29.17 -33.90
N LEU A 12 -21.31 -29.57 -33.48
CA LEU A 12 -20.22 -29.90 -34.38
C LEU A 12 -20.44 -31.33 -34.88
N LEU A 13 -21.18 -31.47 -35.99
CA LEU A 13 -21.17 -32.56 -37.00
C LEU A 13 -22.55 -32.66 -37.68
N ALA A 14 -22.75 -31.88 -38.73
CA ALA A 14 -23.61 -32.23 -39.86
C ALA A 14 -23.35 -31.28 -41.03
N LEU A 15 -23.16 -31.87 -42.22
CA LEU A 15 -23.23 -31.26 -43.55
C LEU A 15 -21.95 -30.61 -44.10
N LEU A 16 -21.05 -31.50 -44.52
CA LEU A 16 -20.53 -31.50 -45.89
C LEU A 16 -21.69 -31.53 -46.91
N ALA A 17 -21.81 -30.52 -47.78
CA ALA A 17 -22.21 -30.67 -49.19
C ALA A 17 -22.38 -29.30 -49.89
N GLY A 18 -21.65 -29.11 -51.01
CA GLY A 18 -21.86 -28.05 -52.02
C GLY A 18 -21.18 -26.72 -51.70
N GLY A 19 -20.17 -26.22 -52.39
CA GLY A 19 -19.78 -26.42 -53.78
C GLY A 19 -20.11 -25.17 -54.60
N LEU A 20 -19.05 -24.50 -55.08
CA LEU A 20 -18.93 -23.68 -56.30
C LEU A 20 -18.94 -22.12 -56.25
N VAL A 21 -17.79 -21.56 -56.71
CA VAL A 21 -17.54 -20.34 -57.54
C VAL A 21 -17.18 -18.97 -56.89
N LEU A 22 -15.93 -18.52 -57.13
CA LEU A 22 -15.28 -17.18 -57.02
C LEU A 22 -15.71 -16.25 -58.20
N PRO A 23 -15.38 -14.92 -58.36
CA PRO A 23 -14.20 -14.16 -57.86
C PRO A 23 -14.33 -12.61 -57.60
N GLU A 24 -13.24 -12.07 -57.02
CA GLU A 24 -12.54 -10.76 -57.24
C GLU A 24 -13.14 -9.33 -57.05
N THR A 25 -12.22 -8.45 -56.61
CA THR A 25 -12.16 -6.96 -56.56
C THR A 25 -12.76 -6.31 -55.30
N VAL A 26 -12.06 -5.45 -54.53
CA VAL A 26 -11.60 -4.08 -54.87
C VAL A 26 -10.50 -3.58 -53.89
N GLN A 27 -9.39 -3.07 -54.48
CA GLN A 27 -8.50 -1.92 -54.14
C GLN A 27 -8.11 -1.65 -52.66
N ARG A 28 -6.84 -1.77 -52.27
CA ARG A 28 -5.74 -0.75 -52.37
C ARG A 28 -6.17 0.70 -52.11
N LEU A 29 -5.74 1.25 -50.98
CA LEU A 29 -5.30 2.65 -50.88
C LEU A 29 -4.16 2.74 -49.86
N GLN A 30 -2.94 2.80 -50.40
CA GLN A 30 -1.77 3.39 -49.76
C GLN A 30 -1.83 4.90 -49.98
N ALA A 31 -1.44 5.69 -48.98
CA ALA A 31 -0.98 7.07 -49.18
C ALA A 31 0.27 7.31 -48.33
N GLN A 32 1.42 7.11 -48.98
CA GLN A 32 2.67 7.84 -48.79
C GLN A 32 2.46 9.28 -49.33
N THR A 33 3.20 10.36 -49.08
CA THR A 33 4.31 10.77 -48.21
C THR A 33 4.54 12.26 -48.54
N ALA A 34 5.00 13.04 -47.55
CA ALA A 34 5.83 14.26 -47.60
C ALA A 34 5.57 15.46 -48.55
N GLY A 35 5.86 16.65 -47.98
CA GLY A 35 6.16 17.92 -48.66
C GLY A 35 5.94 19.10 -47.71
N ASP A 36 6.84 19.36 -46.76
CA ASP A 36 7.92 20.38 -46.82
C ASP A 36 7.45 21.85 -46.81
N ARG A 37 7.45 22.48 -45.62
CA ARG A 37 8.27 23.67 -45.25
C ARG A 37 7.64 24.48 -44.11
N GLY A 38 8.41 24.59 -43.04
CA GLY A 38 8.22 25.54 -41.95
C GLY A 38 9.47 25.56 -41.08
N ILE A 39 10.51 26.25 -41.56
CA ILE A 39 11.74 26.53 -40.79
C ILE A 39 11.44 27.75 -39.94
N GLY A 40 11.47 27.61 -38.61
CA GLY A 40 11.30 28.73 -37.69
C GLY A 40 11.51 28.34 -36.23
N GLY A 41 12.55 28.92 -35.61
CA GLY A 41 12.68 29.03 -34.15
C GLY A 41 13.66 28.05 -33.48
N THR A 42 14.97 28.27 -33.65
CA THR A 42 16.00 27.81 -32.70
C THR A 42 15.84 28.52 -31.37
N GLY A 43 15.08 27.93 -30.45
CA GLY A 43 15.04 28.30 -29.04
C GLY A 43 15.89 27.35 -28.22
N ALA A 44 17.22 27.48 -28.29
CA ALA A 44 18.10 26.94 -27.27
C ALA A 44 17.91 27.79 -26.00
N ALA A 45 17.22 27.25 -25.00
CA ALA A 45 17.29 27.79 -23.65
C ALA A 45 18.56 27.25 -22.98
N PRO A 46 19.33 28.11 -22.28
CA PRO A 46 20.65 27.76 -21.79
C PRO A 46 20.58 26.71 -20.69
N SER A 47 21.52 25.77 -20.75
CA SER A 47 21.97 25.01 -19.59
C SER A 47 22.51 25.99 -18.54
N THR A 48 21.71 26.28 -17.52
CA THR A 48 22.22 26.82 -16.26
C THR A 48 21.81 25.88 -15.14
N GLU A 49 22.81 25.17 -14.63
CA GLU A 49 22.72 24.55 -13.33
C GLU A 49 22.48 25.62 -12.27
N ALA A 50 21.25 25.69 -11.81
CA ALA A 50 20.88 26.26 -10.52
C ALA A 50 19.76 25.36 -9.96
N SER A 51 20.17 24.45 -9.07
CA SER A 51 19.33 23.62 -8.22
C SER A 51 18.06 24.35 -7.76
N GLY A 52 16.87 23.91 -8.18
CA GLY A 52 15.64 24.46 -7.58
C GLY A 52 14.27 24.34 -8.24
N ASP A 53 14.02 23.59 -9.32
CA ASP A 53 12.61 23.30 -9.71
C ASP A 53 12.47 22.03 -10.57
N ARG A 54 12.33 20.88 -9.91
CA ARG A 54 11.73 19.71 -10.56
C ARG A 54 10.23 19.78 -10.26
N GLY A 55 9.43 20.03 -11.29
CA GLY A 55 7.96 20.14 -11.23
C GLY A 55 7.26 18.87 -10.75
N ILE A 56 7.36 18.57 -9.46
CA ILE A 56 6.66 17.48 -8.75
C ILE A 56 5.24 17.93 -8.38
N GLY A 57 4.94 19.22 -8.45
CA GLY A 57 3.57 19.70 -8.30
C GLY A 57 2.65 19.16 -9.39
N GLY A 58 1.49 18.64 -8.99
CA GLY A 58 0.63 17.87 -9.89
C GLY A 58 0.97 16.37 -9.92
N THR A 59 1.57 15.83 -8.86
CA THR A 59 1.84 14.38 -8.73
C THR A 59 0.91 13.76 -7.69
N GLY A 60 0.24 12.68 -8.06
CA GLY A 60 -0.43 11.77 -7.14
C GLY A 60 0.57 10.76 -6.60
N PHE A 61 0.50 10.43 -5.31
CA PHE A 61 1.33 9.40 -4.69
C PHE A 61 0.45 8.33 -4.07
N VAL A 62 0.82 7.08 -4.28
CA VAL A 62 0.33 5.92 -3.56
C VAL A 62 1.54 5.21 -2.97
N GLY A 63 1.58 5.06 -1.64
CA GLY A 63 2.72 4.41 -0.98
C GLY A 63 2.68 4.48 0.54
N THR A 64 3.65 3.84 1.17
CA THR A 64 3.75 3.70 2.62
C THR A 64 4.39 4.93 3.27
N ILE A 65 3.85 5.38 4.41
CA ILE A 65 4.48 6.42 5.24
C ILE A 65 5.73 5.84 5.92
N ARG A 66 6.91 6.39 5.57
CA ARG A 66 8.21 5.96 6.11
C ARG A 66 8.76 6.86 7.23
N ARG A 67 8.31 8.13 7.31
CA ARG A 67 8.78 9.11 8.32
C ARG A 67 7.77 10.25 8.55
N PHE A 68 7.92 10.96 9.68
CA PHE A 68 7.16 12.16 10.08
C PHE A 68 7.98 13.47 10.07
N GLY A 69 7.33 14.61 10.36
CA GLY A 69 7.82 15.99 10.13
C GLY A 69 7.28 16.66 8.86
N SER A 70 6.27 16.02 8.27
CA SER A 70 5.86 15.89 6.86
C SER A 70 5.83 14.39 6.58
N ILE A 71 4.93 13.87 5.76
CA ILE A 71 4.98 12.45 5.42
C ILE A 71 6.06 12.23 4.38
N ILE A 72 6.84 11.16 4.51
CA ILE A 72 7.73 10.70 3.46
C ILE A 72 7.11 9.47 2.80
N VAL A 73 6.79 9.60 1.52
CA VAL A 73 6.15 8.59 0.67
C VAL A 73 6.96 8.50 -0.61
N ASN A 74 7.36 7.29 -1.02
CA ASN A 74 8.15 7.05 -2.23
C ASN A 74 9.44 7.89 -2.29
N ASP A 75 10.07 8.09 -1.13
CA ASP A 75 11.27 8.92 -0.90
C ASP A 75 11.08 10.43 -1.11
N VAL A 76 9.83 10.87 -1.29
CA VAL A 76 9.46 12.28 -1.42
C VAL A 76 8.88 12.81 -0.12
N ARG A 77 9.41 13.96 0.33
CA ARG A 77 8.89 14.70 1.48
C ARG A 77 7.66 15.52 1.06
N ILE A 78 6.49 15.18 1.59
CA ILE A 78 5.22 15.87 1.27
C ILE A 78 4.75 16.65 2.49
N ALA A 79 4.72 17.98 2.34
CA ALA A 79 4.22 18.88 3.37
C ALA A 79 2.67 18.86 3.43
N TYR A 80 2.12 19.16 4.60
CA TYR A 80 0.68 19.33 4.78
C TYR A 80 0.40 20.30 5.94
N PRO A 81 -0.72 21.05 5.91
CA PRO A 81 -1.08 21.95 7.01
C PRO A 81 -1.50 21.17 8.26
N PRO A 82 -1.43 21.76 9.47
CA PRO A 82 -1.76 21.06 10.72
C PRO A 82 -3.17 20.43 10.76
N ARG A 83 -4.15 21.08 10.10
CA ARG A 83 -5.54 20.64 10.00
C ARG A 83 -5.87 20.04 8.64
N VAL A 84 -4.92 19.36 8.02
CA VAL A 84 -5.17 18.62 6.77
C VAL A 84 -6.31 17.60 6.99
N PRO A 85 -7.35 17.60 6.13
CA PRO A 85 -8.34 16.53 6.11
C PRO A 85 -7.66 15.17 5.91
N VAL A 86 -7.97 14.23 6.81
CA VAL A 86 -7.53 12.84 6.69
C VAL A 86 -8.75 11.94 6.61
N THR A 87 -8.67 10.93 5.74
CA THR A 87 -9.64 9.84 5.74
C THR A 87 -8.95 8.50 5.95
N ILE A 88 -9.60 7.57 6.65
CA ILE A 88 -9.19 6.17 6.75
C ILE A 88 -10.34 5.33 6.20
N ASP A 89 -10.11 4.67 5.07
CA ASP A 89 -11.13 3.92 4.34
C ASP A 89 -12.40 4.76 4.05
N GLY A 90 -12.19 6.03 3.67
CA GLY A 90 -13.26 6.99 3.35
C GLY A 90 -13.95 7.64 4.56
N ARG A 91 -13.58 7.28 5.79
CA ARG A 91 -14.14 7.90 7.01
C ARG A 91 -13.25 9.00 7.52
N SER A 92 -13.85 10.10 8.01
CA SER A 92 -13.11 11.23 8.57
C SER A 92 -12.21 10.80 9.74
N ALA A 93 -10.98 11.27 9.71
CA ALA A 93 -9.94 11.02 10.70
C ALA A 93 -9.08 12.28 10.88
N SER A 94 -8.10 12.21 11.78
CA SER A 94 -7.17 13.31 12.05
C SER A 94 -5.77 13.01 11.54
N SER A 95 -4.96 14.05 11.30
CA SER A 95 -3.51 13.93 11.11
C SER A 95 -2.81 13.23 12.29
N ARG A 96 -3.41 13.24 13.49
CA ARG A 96 -2.95 12.49 14.66
C ARG A 96 -3.16 10.98 14.55
N ASP A 97 -3.99 10.52 13.62
CA ASP A 97 -4.24 9.10 13.36
C ASP A 97 -3.25 8.50 12.36
N LEU A 98 -2.40 9.34 11.74
CA LEU A 98 -1.35 8.87 10.84
C LEU A 98 -0.31 8.06 11.61
N ARG A 99 0.14 6.96 11.02
CA ARG A 99 1.15 6.05 11.58
C ARG A 99 2.17 5.66 10.51
N LEU A 100 3.40 5.39 10.94
CA LEU A 100 4.39 4.74 10.07
C LEU A 100 3.84 3.39 9.62
N GLY A 101 4.11 3.01 8.38
CA GLY A 101 3.60 1.77 7.81
C GLY A 101 2.19 1.84 7.24
N GLN A 102 1.45 2.94 7.42
CA GLN A 102 0.18 3.13 6.69
C GLN A 102 0.44 3.38 5.21
N VAL A 103 -0.40 2.80 4.34
CA VAL A 103 -0.42 3.12 2.92
C VAL A 103 -1.37 4.29 2.69
N VAL A 104 -0.90 5.31 2.00
CA VAL A 104 -1.65 6.53 1.73
C VAL A 104 -1.80 6.81 0.24
N ARG A 105 -2.85 7.57 -0.08
CA ARG A 105 -3.08 8.23 -1.36
C ARG A 105 -3.10 9.73 -1.14
N VAL A 106 -2.26 10.45 -1.87
CA VAL A 106 -2.16 11.91 -1.77
C VAL A 106 -2.01 12.53 -3.14
N ALA A 107 -2.80 13.54 -3.45
CA ALA A 107 -2.59 14.41 -4.60
C ALA A 107 -1.81 15.64 -4.12
N THR A 108 -0.76 16.01 -4.85
CA THR A 108 0.11 17.13 -4.45
C THR A 108 0.05 18.27 -5.46
N ARG A 109 0.31 19.46 -4.97
CA ARG A 109 0.51 20.68 -5.76
C ARG A 109 1.90 21.25 -5.47
N PRO A 110 2.44 22.13 -6.35
CA PRO A 110 3.69 22.80 -6.07
C PRO A 110 3.59 23.61 -4.77
N GLY A 111 4.68 23.60 -4.00
CA GLY A 111 4.86 24.42 -2.80
C GLY A 111 6.27 25.02 -2.79
N ARG A 112 6.49 26.04 -1.94
CA ARG A 112 7.75 26.82 -1.93
C ARG A 112 9.01 25.99 -1.69
N THR A 113 8.90 24.91 -0.94
CA THR A 113 10.03 24.06 -0.51
C THR A 113 9.88 22.60 -0.95
N GLY A 114 8.90 22.31 -1.80
CA GLY A 114 8.54 20.96 -2.22
C GLY A 114 7.02 20.74 -2.33
N PRO A 115 6.59 19.52 -2.65
CA PRO A 115 5.18 19.20 -2.82
C PRO A 115 4.41 19.35 -1.52
N ILE A 116 3.20 19.91 -1.63
CA ILE A 116 2.25 20.05 -0.54
C ILE A 116 0.94 19.36 -0.91
N THR A 117 0.31 18.69 0.06
CA THR A 117 -1.03 18.12 -0.09
C THR A 117 -2.07 18.89 0.74
N SER A 118 -3.29 18.92 0.23
CA SER A 118 -4.47 19.43 0.94
C SER A 118 -5.33 18.30 1.53
N ARG A 119 -5.03 17.03 1.28
CA ARG A 119 -5.77 15.88 1.82
C ARG A 119 -4.93 14.61 1.87
N ILE A 120 -5.22 13.74 2.81
CA ILE A 120 -4.54 12.44 2.94
C ILE A 120 -5.60 11.35 3.09
N ALA A 121 -5.57 10.35 2.21
CA ALA A 121 -6.41 9.16 2.35
C ALA A 121 -5.54 7.96 2.74
N VAL A 122 -5.79 7.39 3.91
CA VAL A 122 -5.21 6.11 4.33
C VAL A 122 -6.09 4.98 3.80
N VAL A 123 -5.46 3.96 3.24
CA VAL A 123 -6.13 2.80 2.66
C VAL A 123 -5.62 1.52 3.29
N GLN A 124 -6.56 0.63 3.58
CA GLN A 124 -6.29 -0.67 4.20
C GLN A 124 -6.69 -1.78 3.23
N GLU A 125 -5.80 -2.74 3.00
CA GLU A 125 -6.02 -3.85 2.05
C GLU A 125 -7.09 -4.82 2.59
N VAL A 126 -7.09 -5.04 3.90
CA VAL A 126 -8.09 -5.87 4.58
C VAL A 126 -8.37 -5.37 5.98
N VAL A 127 -9.64 -5.40 6.37
CA VAL A 127 -10.13 -5.12 7.72
C VAL A 127 -11.06 -6.25 8.12
N GLY A 128 -10.77 -6.96 9.20
CA GLY A 128 -11.56 -8.12 9.61
C GLY A 128 -10.98 -8.86 10.81
N ARG A 129 -11.56 -10.02 11.12
CA ARG A 129 -11.01 -10.91 12.16
C ARG A 129 -9.82 -11.69 11.64
N ILE A 130 -8.79 -11.81 12.47
CA ILE A 130 -7.74 -12.81 12.32
C ILE A 130 -8.40 -14.18 12.44
N ARG A 131 -8.24 -15.02 11.42
CA ARG A 131 -8.65 -16.43 11.45
C ARG A 131 -7.53 -17.29 12.03
N GLU A 132 -6.31 -17.04 11.59
CA GLU A 132 -5.13 -17.84 11.91
C GLU A 132 -3.86 -17.00 11.78
N ILE A 133 -2.82 -17.39 12.54
CA ILE A 133 -1.46 -16.87 12.42
C ILE A 133 -0.51 -18.06 12.51
N ALA A 134 0.31 -18.27 11.48
CA ALA A 134 1.32 -19.33 11.42
C ALA A 134 2.45 -18.90 10.49
N ASP A 135 3.70 -19.22 10.85
CA ASP A 135 4.89 -19.08 9.99
C ASP A 135 5.03 -17.70 9.31
N GLY A 136 4.87 -16.62 10.08
CA GLY A 136 4.97 -15.25 9.56
C GLY A 136 3.81 -14.86 8.63
N THR A 137 2.75 -15.66 8.56
CA THR A 137 1.54 -15.40 7.77
C THR A 137 0.33 -15.25 8.69
N MET A 138 -0.51 -14.25 8.41
CA MET A 138 -1.78 -13.99 9.07
C MET A 138 -2.91 -14.14 8.05
N ASN A 139 -3.99 -14.83 8.42
CA ASN A 139 -5.19 -14.94 7.59
C ASN A 139 -6.30 -14.00 8.11
N VAL A 140 -6.78 -13.08 7.26
CA VAL A 140 -7.87 -12.15 7.57
C VAL A 140 -8.87 -12.16 6.42
N LEU A 141 -10.13 -12.56 6.66
CA LEU A 141 -11.15 -12.69 5.59
C LEU A 141 -10.66 -13.51 4.37
N ASN A 142 -10.04 -14.67 4.63
CA ASN A 142 -9.39 -15.53 3.63
C ASN A 142 -8.22 -14.87 2.86
N GLN A 143 -7.82 -13.65 3.22
CA GLN A 143 -6.65 -13.00 2.64
C GLN A 143 -5.39 -13.47 3.35
N ARG A 144 -4.37 -13.85 2.57
CA ARG A 144 -3.03 -14.16 3.10
C ARG A 144 -2.26 -12.86 3.30
N VAL A 145 -1.84 -12.61 4.52
CA VAL A 145 -1.06 -11.44 4.91
C VAL A 145 0.30 -11.90 5.38
N ASP A 146 1.35 -11.55 4.67
CA ASP A 146 2.73 -11.72 5.12
C ASP A 146 3.05 -10.64 6.16
N VAL A 147 3.31 -11.08 7.38
CA VAL A 147 3.68 -10.27 8.54
C VAL A 147 5.10 -10.56 9.02
N SER A 148 5.89 -11.32 8.25
CA SER A 148 7.25 -11.72 8.62
C SER A 148 8.22 -10.55 8.82
N GLY A 149 7.96 -9.41 8.15
CA GLY A 149 8.72 -8.17 8.30
C GLY A 149 8.26 -7.26 9.44
N LEU A 150 7.32 -7.71 10.29
CA LEU A 150 6.77 -6.93 11.39
C LEU A 150 7.04 -7.62 12.72
N GLU A 151 7.28 -6.81 13.76
CA GLU A 151 7.36 -7.30 15.13
C GLU A 151 5.97 -7.80 15.59
N PRO A 152 5.84 -9.06 16.04
CA PRO A 152 4.58 -9.58 16.54
C PRO A 152 4.09 -8.79 17.76
N ALA A 153 2.83 -8.36 17.73
CA ALA A 153 2.23 -7.71 18.91
C ALA A 153 1.53 -8.74 19.82
N PRO A 154 1.53 -8.56 21.16
CA PRO A 154 0.92 -9.51 22.11
C PRO A 154 -0.58 -9.76 21.91
N TRP A 155 -1.27 -8.85 21.21
CA TRP A 155 -2.70 -8.96 20.91
C TRP A 155 -3.00 -9.66 19.58
N TRP A 156 -1.98 -10.07 18.81
CA TRP A 156 -2.14 -10.85 17.59
C TRP A 156 -2.55 -12.28 17.93
N ARG A 157 -3.85 -12.54 17.85
CA ARG A 157 -4.43 -13.86 18.10
C ARG A 157 -5.69 -14.06 17.26
N PRO A 158 -6.05 -15.31 16.92
CA PRO A 158 -7.33 -15.60 16.29
C PRO A 158 -8.50 -14.91 17.01
N GLY A 159 -9.42 -14.35 16.22
CA GLY A 159 -10.56 -13.56 16.68
C GLY A 159 -10.30 -12.08 16.93
N ALA A 160 -9.03 -11.64 17.05
CA ALA A 160 -8.70 -10.23 17.10
C ALA A 160 -9.14 -9.53 15.82
N TYR A 161 -9.66 -8.31 15.95
CA TYR A 161 -10.19 -7.55 14.81
C TYR A 161 -9.16 -6.51 14.38
N VAL A 162 -8.65 -6.63 13.17
CA VAL A 162 -7.48 -5.92 12.69
C VAL A 162 -7.75 -5.16 11.42
N ALA A 163 -6.95 -4.13 11.20
CA ALA A 163 -6.85 -3.46 9.93
C ALA A 163 -5.40 -3.53 9.45
N VAL A 164 -5.22 -3.93 8.19
CA VAL A 164 -3.92 -4.21 7.60
C VAL A 164 -3.65 -3.17 6.51
N SER A 165 -2.62 -2.36 6.74
CA SER A 165 -2.00 -1.58 5.67
C SER A 165 -0.86 -2.39 5.07
N GLY A 166 -0.78 -2.42 3.76
CA GLY A 166 0.23 -3.20 3.06
C GLY A 166 0.09 -3.08 1.55
N LEU A 167 1.01 -3.72 0.84
CA LEU A 167 0.99 -3.78 -0.62
C LEU A 167 0.79 -5.23 -1.05
N ARG A 168 -0.16 -5.43 -1.96
CA ARG A 168 -0.44 -6.75 -2.51
C ARG A 168 0.61 -7.12 -3.56
N ARG A 169 1.05 -8.37 -3.52
CA ARG A 169 1.90 -9.00 -4.55
C ARG A 169 1.05 -9.59 -5.68
N PRO A 170 1.63 -9.82 -6.87
CA PRO A 170 0.92 -10.47 -7.98
C PRO A 170 0.40 -11.88 -7.69
N ASP A 171 0.89 -12.55 -6.63
CA ASP A 171 0.42 -13.85 -6.16
C ASP A 171 -0.62 -13.74 -5.02
N ALA A 172 -1.28 -12.58 -4.92
CA ALA A 172 -2.33 -12.25 -3.97
C ALA A 172 -1.92 -12.11 -2.50
N VAL A 173 -0.66 -12.33 -2.14
CA VAL A 173 -0.20 -12.13 -0.75
C VAL A 173 -0.11 -10.63 -0.46
N ILE A 174 -0.72 -10.18 0.64
CA ILE A 174 -0.56 -8.81 1.15
C ILE A 174 0.70 -8.77 2.01
N VAL A 175 1.72 -8.04 1.58
CA VAL A 175 2.88 -7.76 2.44
C VAL A 175 2.52 -6.60 3.35
N ALA A 176 2.34 -6.88 4.64
CA ALA A 176 1.90 -5.88 5.61
C ALA A 176 3.03 -4.92 5.97
N SER A 177 2.72 -3.62 5.92
CA SER A 177 3.58 -2.56 6.45
C SER A 177 3.09 -2.05 7.80
N LEU A 178 1.84 -2.33 8.17
CA LEU A 178 1.29 -2.09 9.50
C LEU A 178 0.07 -2.99 9.75
N VAL A 179 0.00 -3.62 10.91
CA VAL A 179 -1.21 -4.27 11.43
C VAL A 179 -1.61 -3.57 12.72
N GLU A 180 -2.83 -3.05 12.77
CA GLU A 180 -3.36 -2.32 13.93
C GLU A 180 -4.72 -2.88 14.37
N PRO A 181 -5.11 -2.71 15.64
CA PRO A 181 -6.47 -3.00 16.07
C PRO A 181 -7.44 -2.12 15.26
N ALA A 182 -8.45 -2.73 14.63
CA ALA A 182 -9.33 -1.94 13.78
C ALA A 182 -10.22 -1.03 14.64
N LYS A 183 -10.21 0.28 14.31
CA LYS A 183 -11.06 1.27 14.99
C LYS A 183 -12.56 1.05 14.73
N ALA A 184 -12.92 0.37 13.65
CA ALA A 184 -14.30 -0.05 13.40
C ALA A 184 -14.38 -1.51 12.97
N ARG A 185 -15.44 -2.16 13.43
CA ARG A 185 -15.74 -3.56 13.16
C ARG A 185 -16.59 -3.70 11.89
N ARG A 186 -16.03 -3.28 10.75
CA ARG A 186 -16.66 -3.42 9.43
C ARG A 186 -15.72 -4.20 8.54
N ASP A 187 -16.16 -5.39 8.13
CA ASP A 187 -15.36 -6.25 7.28
C ASP A 187 -15.19 -5.58 5.90
N ARG A 188 -13.94 -5.53 5.45
CA ARG A 188 -13.54 -4.88 4.21
C ARG A 188 -12.39 -5.65 3.58
N VAL A 189 -12.44 -5.79 2.27
CA VAL A 189 -11.34 -6.32 1.46
C VAL A 189 -11.16 -5.43 0.24
N THR A 190 -9.91 -5.21 -0.15
CA THR A 190 -9.55 -4.54 -1.39
C THR A 190 -8.77 -5.52 -2.26
N GLY A 191 -9.15 -5.67 -3.52
CA GLY A 191 -8.51 -6.62 -4.43
C GLY A 191 -9.12 -6.63 -5.82
N THR A 192 -8.44 -7.29 -6.75
CA THR A 192 -8.94 -7.50 -8.11
C THR A 192 -9.98 -8.60 -8.10
N VAL A 193 -11.13 -8.34 -8.74
CA VAL A 193 -12.21 -9.31 -8.82
C VAL A 193 -11.93 -10.27 -9.95
N GLU A 194 -11.85 -11.55 -9.63
CA GLU A 194 -11.74 -12.65 -10.58
C GLU A 194 -13.09 -13.34 -10.74
N ALA A 195 -13.34 -13.92 -11.91
CA ALA A 195 -14.58 -14.64 -12.21
C ALA A 195 -14.24 -16.06 -12.68
N ASP A 196 -14.97 -17.03 -12.15
CA ASP A 196 -14.96 -18.43 -12.59
C ASP A 196 -16.41 -18.94 -12.76
N ASP A 197 -16.56 -20.26 -12.93
CA ASP A 197 -17.87 -20.89 -13.12
C ASP A 197 -18.73 -20.83 -11.83
N GLU A 198 -18.10 -20.64 -10.67
CA GLU A 198 -18.73 -20.63 -9.35
C GLU A 198 -19.10 -19.23 -8.85
N GLY A 199 -18.55 -18.17 -9.43
CA GLY A 199 -18.93 -16.78 -9.18
C GLY A 199 -17.77 -15.79 -9.24
N LEU A 200 -17.86 -14.76 -8.40
CA LEU A 200 -16.85 -13.71 -8.29
C LEU A 200 -16.01 -13.88 -7.02
N TRP A 201 -14.74 -13.52 -7.10
CA TRP A 201 -13.76 -13.73 -6.03
C TRP A 201 -12.81 -12.56 -5.88
N ILE A 202 -12.36 -12.31 -4.65
CA ILE A 202 -11.12 -11.58 -4.39
C ILE A 202 -10.19 -12.54 -3.66
N ASP A 203 -9.21 -13.09 -4.38
CA ASP A 203 -8.11 -13.88 -3.82
C ASP A 203 -8.59 -14.96 -2.82
N GLY A 204 -9.42 -15.89 -3.30
CA GLY A 204 -9.99 -16.98 -2.49
C GLY A 204 -11.17 -16.59 -1.59
N LEU A 205 -11.59 -15.32 -1.58
CA LEU A 205 -12.82 -14.87 -0.92
C LEU A 205 -13.96 -14.74 -1.93
N LYS A 206 -14.94 -15.66 -1.87
CA LYS A 206 -16.14 -15.61 -2.70
C LYS A 206 -16.97 -14.36 -2.39
N LEU A 207 -17.35 -13.60 -3.41
CA LEU A 207 -18.22 -12.42 -3.31
C LEU A 207 -19.66 -12.81 -3.62
N ALA A 208 -20.43 -13.14 -2.59
CA ALA A 208 -21.82 -13.55 -2.73
C ALA A 208 -22.70 -12.33 -3.07
N GLY A 209 -23.44 -12.44 -4.18
CA GLY A 209 -24.36 -11.39 -4.66
C GLY A 209 -23.68 -10.21 -5.35
N ALA A 210 -22.39 -10.30 -5.68
CA ALA A 210 -21.69 -9.29 -6.47
C ALA A 210 -22.15 -9.32 -7.94
N ASP A 211 -22.24 -8.13 -8.54
CA ASP A 211 -22.59 -7.98 -9.97
C ASP A 211 -21.42 -8.45 -10.86
N PRO A 212 -21.65 -9.33 -11.85
CA PRO A 212 -20.63 -9.77 -12.82
C PRO A 212 -19.87 -8.64 -13.53
N VAL A 213 -20.44 -7.43 -13.63
CA VAL A 213 -19.77 -6.24 -14.19
C VAL A 213 -18.44 -5.91 -13.51
N TRP A 214 -18.26 -6.37 -12.28
CA TRP A 214 -17.07 -6.13 -11.48
C TRP A 214 -15.86 -6.98 -11.86
N ALA A 215 -16.05 -8.05 -12.65
CA ALA A 215 -14.96 -8.91 -13.07
C ALA A 215 -13.82 -8.11 -13.75
N GLY A 216 -12.58 -8.39 -13.34
CA GLY A 216 -11.36 -7.72 -13.80
C GLY A 216 -11.08 -6.37 -13.14
N GLN A 217 -12.00 -5.82 -12.34
CA GLN A 217 -11.81 -4.54 -11.67
C GLN A 217 -11.20 -4.70 -10.28
N ARG A 218 -10.35 -3.75 -9.87
CA ARG A 218 -9.91 -3.65 -8.49
C ARG A 218 -10.93 -2.90 -7.66
N LEU A 219 -11.56 -3.61 -6.72
CA LEU A 219 -12.63 -3.09 -5.91
C LEU A 219 -12.24 -2.97 -4.44
N VAL A 220 -12.89 -2.02 -3.79
CA VAL A 220 -13.08 -1.96 -2.36
C VAL A 220 -14.44 -2.56 -2.05
N VAL A 221 -14.46 -3.67 -1.31
CA VAL A 221 -15.69 -4.40 -0.98
C VAL A 221 -15.87 -4.43 0.53
N THR A 222 -17.10 -4.18 0.98
CA THR A 222 -17.50 -4.33 2.37
C THR A 222 -18.74 -5.20 2.44
N GLY A 223 -18.90 -5.90 3.55
CA GLY A 223 -19.91 -6.94 3.65
C GLY A 223 -19.81 -7.70 4.96
N ARG A 224 -20.27 -8.94 4.93
CA ARG A 224 -20.19 -9.86 6.07
C ARG A 224 -19.79 -11.25 5.59
N PRO A 225 -18.85 -11.93 6.24
CA PRO A 225 -18.55 -13.33 5.95
C PRO A 225 -19.71 -14.22 6.39
N THR A 226 -20.08 -15.17 5.55
CA THR A 226 -21.10 -16.21 5.79
C THR A 226 -20.60 -17.56 5.28
N ALA A 227 -21.35 -18.63 5.53
CA ALA A 227 -21.04 -19.95 4.96
C ALA A 227 -21.06 -19.96 3.41
N ALA A 228 -21.86 -19.08 2.79
CA ALA A 228 -21.95 -18.96 1.33
C ALA A 228 -20.85 -18.08 0.70
N GLY A 229 -19.98 -17.48 1.52
CA GLY A 229 -19.00 -16.49 1.11
C GLY A 229 -19.24 -15.12 1.76
N PHE A 230 -18.55 -14.11 1.24
CA PHE A 230 -18.66 -12.73 1.66
C PHE A 230 -19.87 -12.07 1.01
N VAL A 231 -20.96 -11.90 1.77
CA VAL A 231 -22.17 -11.23 1.29
C VAL A 231 -21.87 -9.75 1.15
N VAL A 232 -21.86 -9.27 -0.10
CA VAL A 232 -21.48 -7.90 -0.44
C VAL A 232 -22.59 -6.94 0.00
N ALA A 233 -22.22 -5.97 0.84
CA ALA A 233 -23.10 -4.87 1.24
C ALA A 233 -22.83 -3.61 0.41
N HIS A 234 -21.57 -3.37 0.07
CA HIS A 234 -21.16 -2.27 -0.79
C HIS A 234 -19.87 -2.63 -1.51
N ALA A 235 -19.80 -2.33 -2.80
CA ALA A 235 -18.63 -2.51 -3.64
C ALA A 235 -18.44 -1.25 -4.49
N ALA A 236 -17.20 -0.78 -4.62
CA ALA A 236 -16.86 0.36 -5.45
C ALA A 236 -15.45 0.19 -6.03
N PRO A 237 -15.18 0.70 -7.25
CA PRO A 237 -13.84 0.74 -7.79
C PRO A 237 -12.87 1.47 -6.86
N GLU A 238 -11.65 0.96 -6.78
CA GLU A 238 -10.58 1.63 -6.07
C GLU A 238 -10.18 2.93 -6.78
N THR A 239 -10.22 4.05 -6.07
CA THR A 239 -9.88 5.37 -6.63
C THR A 239 -8.40 5.71 -6.42
N LEU A 240 -7.68 5.99 -7.50
CA LEU A 240 -6.32 6.55 -7.48
C LEU A 240 -6.34 8.08 -7.25
N PRO A 241 -5.27 8.69 -6.73
CA PRO A 241 -5.21 10.12 -6.44
C PRO A 241 -5.00 10.97 -7.72
N LEU A 242 -5.90 10.84 -8.69
CA LEU A 242 -5.86 11.48 -10.00
C LEU A 242 -6.80 12.68 -10.05
N GLU A 243 -6.66 13.59 -9.08
CA GLU A 243 -7.48 14.81 -9.01
C GLU A 243 -7.15 15.78 -10.15
N PRO A 244 -8.06 16.70 -10.52
CA PRO A 244 -7.76 17.73 -11.52
C PRO A 244 -6.42 18.44 -11.25
N GLY A 245 -5.56 18.47 -12.26
CA GLY A 245 -4.20 19.02 -12.16
C GLY A 245 -3.11 18.00 -11.81
N VAL A 246 -3.47 16.75 -11.52
CA VAL A 246 -2.52 15.64 -11.42
C VAL A 246 -2.16 15.14 -12.82
N THR A 247 -0.89 15.25 -13.20
CA THR A 247 -0.34 14.81 -14.49
C THR A 247 0.67 13.66 -14.36
N ARG A 248 1.00 13.30 -13.11
CA ARG A 248 1.92 12.21 -12.78
C ARG A 248 1.39 11.38 -11.62
N LEU A 249 1.69 10.09 -11.61
CA LEU A 249 1.39 9.19 -10.50
C LEU A 249 2.66 8.43 -10.09
N SER A 250 3.06 8.59 -8.83
CA SER A 250 4.11 7.80 -8.18
C SER A 250 3.46 6.68 -7.36
N LEU A 251 3.63 5.43 -7.78
CA LEU A 251 3.00 4.25 -7.19
C LEU A 251 4.04 3.31 -6.60
N GLU A 252 3.97 3.09 -5.30
CA GLU A 252 4.66 1.98 -4.64
C GLU A 252 3.86 0.69 -4.85
N ALA A 253 4.50 -0.36 -5.39
CA ALA A 253 3.85 -1.62 -5.64
C ALA A 253 4.83 -2.80 -5.63
N PHE A 254 4.28 -4.00 -5.45
CA PHE A 254 4.93 -5.23 -5.87
C PHE A 254 4.51 -5.57 -7.30
N LEU A 255 5.50 -5.95 -8.11
CA LEU A 255 5.28 -6.31 -9.50
C LEU A 255 6.17 -7.50 -9.89
N ARG A 256 5.73 -8.22 -10.92
CA ARG A 256 6.43 -9.35 -11.51
C ARG A 256 6.38 -9.22 -13.03
N ARG A 257 7.43 -9.70 -13.70
CA ARG A 257 7.44 -9.80 -15.16
C ARG A 257 6.64 -11.01 -15.62
N GLU A 258 5.81 -10.82 -16.63
CA GLU A 258 4.99 -11.85 -17.27
C GLU A 258 5.11 -11.67 -18.80
N GLY A 259 6.14 -12.30 -19.37
CA GLY A 259 6.54 -12.08 -20.76
C GLY A 259 6.95 -10.62 -21.00
N ALA A 260 6.28 -9.97 -21.96
CA ALA A 260 6.51 -8.55 -22.27
C ALA A 260 5.80 -7.59 -21.30
N ASN A 261 5.02 -8.09 -20.34
CA ASN A 261 4.23 -7.26 -19.44
C ASN A 261 4.81 -7.26 -18.02
N LEU A 262 4.55 -6.17 -17.30
CA LEU A 262 4.73 -6.06 -15.87
C LEU A 262 3.35 -6.13 -15.22
N ARG A 263 3.14 -7.16 -14.40
CA ARG A 263 1.90 -7.36 -13.65
C ARG A 263 2.08 -6.87 -12.22
N PHE A 264 1.19 -6.00 -11.78
CA PHE A 264 1.17 -5.41 -10.46
C PHE A 264 0.19 -6.18 -9.57
N GLY A 265 0.44 -6.22 -8.26
CA GLY A 265 -0.54 -6.80 -7.31
C GLY A 265 -1.85 -6.01 -7.20
N SER A 266 -1.91 -4.80 -7.77
CA SER A 266 -3.15 -4.05 -7.99
C SER A 266 -3.99 -4.56 -9.17
N GLY A 267 -3.53 -5.58 -9.90
CA GLY A 267 -4.18 -6.06 -11.13
C GLY A 267 -3.86 -5.21 -12.37
N LEU A 268 -3.13 -4.09 -12.23
CA LEU A 268 -2.64 -3.33 -13.36
C LEU A 268 -1.59 -4.14 -14.14
N ALA A 269 -1.59 -3.97 -15.46
CA ALA A 269 -0.60 -4.56 -16.35
C ALA A 269 -0.13 -3.53 -17.37
N PHE A 270 1.19 -3.45 -17.59
CA PHE A 270 1.79 -2.55 -18.56
C PHE A 270 2.82 -3.30 -19.40
N ALA A 271 2.87 -3.00 -20.70
CA ALA A 271 3.93 -3.52 -21.56
C ALA A 271 5.26 -2.84 -21.19
N ASP A 272 6.30 -3.62 -20.94
CA ASP A 272 7.68 -3.15 -20.82
C ASP A 272 8.38 -3.28 -22.18
N THR A 273 7.99 -2.39 -23.09
CA THR A 273 8.46 -2.42 -24.48
C THR A 273 9.93 -2.10 -24.64
N THR A 274 10.57 -1.51 -23.62
CA THR A 274 11.99 -1.16 -23.63
C THR A 274 12.87 -2.19 -22.93
N GLY A 275 12.28 -3.16 -22.21
CA GLY A 275 13.03 -4.14 -21.42
C GLY A 275 13.92 -3.50 -20.35
N ALA A 276 13.65 -2.23 -19.99
CA ALA A 276 14.54 -1.41 -19.18
C ALA A 276 14.56 -1.85 -17.70
N VAL A 277 13.64 -2.72 -17.30
CA VAL A 277 13.49 -3.17 -15.93
C VAL A 277 14.08 -4.57 -15.76
N ALA A 278 15.26 -4.67 -15.17
CA ALA A 278 15.88 -5.95 -14.84
C ALA A 278 15.17 -6.62 -13.64
N ILE A 279 14.03 -7.27 -13.91
CA ILE A 279 13.34 -8.16 -12.97
C ILE A 279 13.28 -9.53 -13.62
N SER A 280 13.80 -10.53 -12.92
CA SER A 280 13.70 -11.94 -13.33
C SER A 280 12.23 -12.34 -13.47
N ASP A 281 11.89 -13.09 -14.52
CA ASP A 281 10.52 -13.56 -14.82
C ASP A 281 9.85 -14.30 -13.65
N GLN A 282 10.66 -14.87 -12.74
CA GLN A 282 10.18 -15.66 -11.61
C GLN A 282 10.17 -14.86 -10.29
N ALA A 283 10.68 -13.63 -10.28
CA ALA A 283 10.83 -12.83 -9.07
C ALA A 283 9.73 -11.77 -8.94
N THR A 284 9.20 -11.64 -7.73
CA THR A 284 8.38 -10.48 -7.35
C THR A 284 9.30 -9.42 -6.77
N ALA A 285 9.23 -8.20 -7.29
CA ALA A 285 10.04 -7.08 -6.85
C ALA A 285 9.17 -5.95 -6.28
N ARG A 286 9.64 -5.29 -5.22
CA ARG A 286 9.05 -4.03 -4.74
C ARG A 286 9.65 -2.88 -5.53
N ALA A 287 8.81 -1.97 -6.00
CA ALA A 287 9.25 -0.84 -6.80
C ALA A 287 8.43 0.40 -6.53
N VAL A 288 9.03 1.56 -6.82
CA VAL A 288 8.31 2.81 -7.06
C VAL A 288 8.22 3.00 -8.57
N VAL A 289 7.00 3.13 -9.07
CA VAL A 289 6.68 3.25 -10.48
C VAL A 289 6.06 4.61 -10.76
N GLU A 290 6.63 5.33 -11.71
CA GLU A 290 6.15 6.64 -12.14
C GLU A 290 5.35 6.49 -13.44
N PHE A 291 4.16 7.06 -13.46
CA PHE A 291 3.29 7.13 -14.62
C PHE A 291 3.05 8.58 -15.03
N MET A 292 2.94 8.81 -16.33
CA MET A 292 2.28 10.01 -16.86
C MET A 292 0.77 9.75 -16.89
N VAL A 293 0.00 10.76 -16.48
CA VAL A 293 -1.47 10.72 -16.42
C VAL A 293 -2.01 11.63 -17.51
N ASP A 294 -2.84 11.08 -18.40
CA ASP A 294 -3.51 11.85 -19.44
C ASP A 294 -4.78 12.56 -18.91
N PRO A 295 -5.39 13.49 -19.67
CA PRO A 295 -6.60 14.21 -19.24
C PRO A 295 -7.83 13.33 -19.00
N GLN A 296 -7.85 12.08 -19.48
CA GLN A 296 -8.92 11.10 -19.26
C GLN A 296 -8.62 10.16 -18.08
N GLY A 297 -7.47 10.34 -17.40
CA GLY A 297 -7.02 9.48 -16.30
C GLY A 297 -6.31 8.21 -16.76
N GLY A 298 -5.98 8.09 -18.05
CA GLY A 298 -5.16 7.01 -18.57
C GLY A 298 -3.74 7.10 -18.03
N LEU A 299 -3.14 5.95 -17.76
CA LEU A 299 -1.78 5.83 -17.24
C LEU A 299 -0.85 5.33 -18.33
N SER A 300 0.30 5.99 -18.47
CA SER A 300 1.39 5.50 -19.31
C SER A 300 2.66 5.41 -18.47
N LEU A 301 3.35 4.27 -18.58
CA LEU A 301 4.54 4.00 -17.80
C LEU A 301 5.67 4.97 -18.18
N SER A 302 6.25 5.65 -17.20
CA SER A 302 7.33 6.63 -17.42
C SER A 302 8.66 6.17 -16.85
N ALA A 303 8.69 5.60 -15.65
CA ALA A 303 9.91 5.12 -15.01
C ALA A 303 9.60 4.07 -13.94
N ILE A 304 10.57 3.19 -13.67
CA ILE A 304 10.49 2.19 -12.61
C ILE A 304 11.79 2.21 -11.82
N ARG A 305 11.68 2.27 -10.49
CA ARG A 305 12.80 2.11 -9.55
C ARG A 305 12.54 0.90 -8.67
N VAL A 306 13.27 -0.18 -8.91
CA VAL A 306 13.19 -1.40 -8.10
C VAL A 306 13.99 -1.23 -6.81
N GLU A 307 13.37 -1.53 -5.68
CA GLU A 307 14.02 -1.53 -4.37
C GLU A 307 14.98 -2.74 -4.29
N GLY A 308 16.24 -2.50 -3.91
CA GLY A 308 17.27 -3.53 -3.83
C GLY A 308 18.02 -3.84 -5.13
N SER A 309 17.64 -3.22 -6.26
CA SER A 309 18.49 -3.22 -7.46
C SER A 309 19.63 -2.23 -7.24
N VAL A 310 20.67 -2.68 -6.53
CA VAL A 310 22.00 -2.08 -6.66
C VAL A 310 22.42 -2.36 -8.09
N ASN A 311 22.25 -1.38 -8.98
CA ASN A 311 22.92 -1.42 -10.26
C ASN A 311 24.42 -1.52 -9.95
N GLY A 312 24.99 -2.70 -10.19
CA GLY A 312 26.41 -2.91 -10.34
C GLY A 312 26.91 -2.10 -11.52
N SER A 313 27.15 -0.81 -11.28
CA SER A 313 28.23 -0.10 -11.92
C SER A 313 29.23 0.16 -10.81
N GLU A 314 30.14 -0.81 -10.61
CA GLU A 314 31.46 -0.55 -10.06
C GLU A 314 32.15 0.46 -10.99
N GLY A 315 31.79 1.73 -10.83
CA GLY A 315 32.67 2.83 -11.15
C GLY A 315 33.81 2.72 -10.14
N GLY A 316 34.91 2.12 -10.57
CA GLY A 316 36.20 2.17 -9.88
C GLY A 316 36.61 3.62 -9.69
N GLY A 317 36.14 4.22 -8.59
CA GLY A 317 36.64 5.47 -8.06
C GLY A 317 37.96 5.20 -7.37
N GLY A 318 39.04 5.37 -8.13
CA GLY A 318 40.41 5.27 -7.65
C GLY A 318 40.59 6.07 -6.37
N GLY A 319 41.20 5.42 -5.37
CA GLY A 319 41.66 6.08 -4.17
C GLY A 319 42.59 7.22 -4.56
N ALA A 320 42.10 8.45 -4.40
CA ALA A 320 42.92 9.63 -4.49
C ALA A 320 43.94 9.58 -3.36
N ALA A 321 45.17 9.25 -3.73
CA ALA A 321 46.36 9.46 -2.92
C ALA A 321 46.39 10.93 -2.50
N GLY A 322 46.33 11.17 -1.18
CA GLY A 322 46.54 12.50 -0.60
C GLY A 322 47.98 12.96 -0.85
N PRO A 323 48.21 14.24 -1.17
CA PRO A 323 49.54 14.75 -1.45
C PRO A 323 50.40 14.78 -0.19
N GLY A 324 51.64 14.33 -0.34
CA GLY A 324 52.65 14.30 0.71
C GLY A 324 52.94 15.68 1.31
N GLY A 325 52.81 15.77 2.62
CA GLY A 325 53.32 16.86 3.44
C GLY A 325 54.50 16.37 4.26
N THR A 326 55.70 16.72 3.84
CA THR A 326 56.95 16.59 4.59
C THR A 326 56.98 17.57 5.76
N GLY A 327 57.18 17.08 6.98
CA GLY A 327 57.46 17.91 8.16
C GLY A 327 58.13 17.08 9.27
N PRO A 328 59.10 17.64 10.03
CA PRO A 328 60.20 16.85 10.61
C PRO A 328 60.09 16.60 12.13
N GLY A 329 60.62 15.44 12.55
CA GLY A 329 61.49 15.27 13.73
C GLY A 329 60.90 15.38 15.15
N GLY A 330 61.04 14.30 15.94
CA GLY A 330 61.12 14.38 17.41
C GLY A 330 60.70 13.09 18.13
N PRO A 331 61.45 12.58 19.14
CA PRO A 331 61.68 11.14 19.31
C PRO A 331 60.82 10.48 20.39
N GLY A 332 60.26 9.30 20.08
CA GLY A 332 59.67 8.37 21.04
C GLY A 332 60.70 7.32 21.47
N ALA A 333 61.13 7.43 22.73
CA ALA A 333 62.05 6.50 23.37
C ALA A 333 61.34 5.25 23.91
N GLY A 334 62.02 4.10 23.77
CA GLY A 334 62.20 3.18 24.90
C GLY A 334 61.19 2.03 25.09
N GLY A 335 61.44 0.92 24.40
CA GLY A 335 61.83 -0.33 25.08
C GLY A 335 60.77 -1.19 25.79
N PRO A 336 61.09 -2.46 26.08
CA PRO A 336 60.21 -3.57 25.72
C PRO A 336 59.55 -4.30 26.89
N GLY A 337 58.51 -5.06 26.56
CA GLY A 337 57.84 -5.99 27.47
C GLY A 337 58.61 -7.31 27.66
N ALA A 338 58.37 -7.92 28.82
CA ALA A 338 58.52 -9.35 29.10
C ALA A 338 57.85 -9.69 30.44
N GLY A 339 57.25 -10.89 30.56
CA GLY A 339 57.03 -11.56 31.85
C GLY A 339 55.65 -12.20 32.03
N GLY A 340 55.59 -13.54 32.02
CA GLY A 340 54.42 -14.36 32.29
C GLY A 340 54.16 -14.65 33.80
N PRO A 341 53.79 -15.89 34.20
CA PRO A 341 52.44 -16.24 34.66
C PRO A 341 52.33 -16.77 36.11
N GLY A 342 51.10 -16.96 36.62
CA GLY A 342 50.75 -17.73 37.85
C GLY A 342 49.25 -17.58 38.19
N ALA A 343 48.40 -18.61 38.28
CA ALA A 343 48.27 -19.75 39.21
C ALA A 343 47.50 -19.42 40.53
N GLY A 344 46.40 -20.15 40.79
CA GLY A 344 45.73 -20.23 42.11
C GLY A 344 44.25 -20.63 42.08
N GLY A 345 43.91 -21.86 42.49
CA GLY A 345 42.54 -22.38 42.71
C GLY A 345 42.03 -22.21 44.16
N PRO A 346 41.20 -23.14 44.70
CA PRO A 346 39.73 -23.02 44.78
C PRO A 346 39.12 -23.20 46.19
N GLY A 347 37.78 -23.03 46.32
CA GLY A 347 36.95 -23.44 47.47
C GLY A 347 35.66 -22.61 47.53
N GLY A 348 34.46 -23.05 47.93
CA GLY A 348 33.88 -24.29 48.43
C GLY A 348 32.38 -23.99 48.71
N GLY A 349 31.47 -24.97 48.61
CA GLY A 349 30.07 -24.84 49.05
C GLY A 349 29.94 -24.99 50.59
N PRO A 350 28.77 -25.35 51.18
CA PRO A 350 27.43 -25.60 50.59
C PRO A 350 26.22 -25.08 51.43
N GLY A 351 25.00 -25.29 50.91
CA GLY A 351 23.87 -25.79 51.74
C GLY A 351 22.68 -24.85 52.04
N GLY A 352 21.46 -25.41 51.96
CA GLY A 352 20.28 -24.93 52.69
C GLY A 352 18.97 -24.88 51.89
N GLY A 353 18.08 -25.85 52.12
CA GLY A 353 16.79 -26.06 51.44
C GLY A 353 15.58 -25.24 51.96
N PRO A 354 14.34 -25.67 51.64
CA PRO A 354 13.18 -24.79 51.40
C PRO A 354 12.05 -24.84 52.46
N GLY A 355 11.13 -23.87 52.39
CA GLY A 355 9.81 -23.83 53.06
C GLY A 355 9.21 -22.43 52.87
N GLY A 356 7.93 -22.16 52.63
CA GLY A 356 6.69 -22.91 52.85
C GLY A 356 5.73 -22.01 53.65
N ALA A 357 4.47 -21.88 53.17
CA ALA A 357 3.28 -21.34 53.84
C ALA A 357 2.96 -19.82 53.76
N GLY A 358 1.78 -19.49 53.18
CA GLY A 358 0.93 -18.37 53.63
C GLY A 358 -0.08 -18.89 54.69
N PRO A 359 -1.26 -18.27 54.91
CA PRO A 359 -1.75 -16.91 54.62
C PRO A 359 -2.11 -16.14 55.92
N GLY A 360 -2.39 -14.84 55.82
CA GLY A 360 -2.91 -14.03 56.93
C GLY A 360 -3.97 -13.04 56.45
N GLY A 361 -5.21 -13.27 56.87
CA GLY A 361 -6.30 -12.30 56.78
C GLY A 361 -6.52 -11.59 58.12
N ASP A 362 -7.46 -10.64 58.08
CA ASP A 362 -8.14 -9.93 59.17
C ASP A 362 -7.58 -8.56 59.57
N GLY A 363 -8.47 -7.55 59.49
CA GLY A 363 -8.22 -6.21 60.00
C GLY A 363 -9.23 -5.18 59.49
N GLY A 364 -10.43 -5.18 60.07
CA GLY A 364 -11.48 -4.19 59.79
C GLY A 364 -11.24 -2.81 60.42
N GLY A 365 -12.08 -1.85 60.03
CA GLY A 365 -12.19 -0.53 60.67
C GLY A 365 -13.26 0.33 59.98
N GLY A 366 -14.34 0.62 60.71
CA GLY A 366 -15.53 1.32 60.22
C GLY A 366 -15.40 2.85 60.05
N GLY A 367 -16.47 3.44 59.48
CA GLY A 367 -16.68 4.90 59.26
C GLY A 367 -16.97 5.70 60.55
N PRO A 368 -17.80 6.78 60.56
CA PRO A 368 -18.72 7.29 59.53
C PRO A 368 -18.73 8.85 59.35
N GLY A 369 -19.65 9.34 58.50
CA GLY A 369 -20.11 10.75 58.41
C GLY A 369 -20.08 11.25 56.96
N GLY A 370 -21.15 11.76 56.33
CA GLY A 370 -22.41 12.34 56.80
C GLY A 370 -22.57 13.70 56.11
N GLY A 371 -23.64 13.91 55.32
CA GLY A 371 -23.93 15.22 54.71
C GLY A 371 -24.86 15.18 53.50
N ALA A 372 -26.17 15.29 53.78
CA ALA A 372 -27.25 15.41 52.81
C ALA A 372 -27.45 16.86 52.33
N GLY A 373 -28.06 17.01 51.15
CA GLY A 373 -28.65 18.26 50.66
C GLY A 373 -29.51 18.03 49.41
N GLY A 374 -30.83 17.90 49.59
CA GLY A 374 -31.84 18.06 48.53
C GLY A 374 -32.04 19.55 48.19
N GLY A 375 -32.89 19.99 47.25
CA GLY A 375 -33.90 19.37 46.41
C GLY A 375 -34.74 20.48 45.73
N GLY A 376 -35.63 20.10 44.80
CA GLY A 376 -36.71 20.93 44.24
C GLY A 376 -36.29 21.87 43.08
N GLY A 377 -37.04 22.07 42.00
CA GLY A 377 -38.43 21.74 41.64
C GLY A 377 -38.89 22.81 40.64
N GLY A 378 -39.65 22.46 39.60
CA GLY A 378 -40.16 23.46 38.64
C GLY A 378 -40.93 22.86 37.46
N SER A 379 -42.23 22.77 37.63
CA SER A 379 -43.25 22.35 36.66
C SER A 379 -43.94 23.55 35.99
N GLY A 380 -44.34 23.41 34.73
CA GLY A 380 -45.38 24.18 34.03
C GLY A 380 -45.43 23.77 32.55
N GLY A 381 -46.55 23.47 31.87
CA GLY A 381 -47.98 23.53 32.20
C GLY A 381 -48.79 24.35 31.18
N GLY A 382 -49.43 23.70 30.20
CA GLY A 382 -50.57 24.20 29.36
C GLY A 382 -50.20 24.89 28.03
N GLY A 383 -50.94 24.77 26.91
CA GLY A 383 -52.21 24.11 26.55
C GLY A 383 -52.81 24.73 25.26
N GLY A 384 -53.65 23.98 24.51
CA GLY A 384 -54.63 24.46 23.50
C GLY A 384 -54.15 24.44 22.03
N GLY A 385 -54.95 24.12 21.01
CA GLY A 385 -56.38 23.81 20.83
C GLY A 385 -56.65 23.56 19.32
N GLY A 386 -57.84 23.05 18.96
CA GLY A 386 -58.10 22.37 17.66
C GLY A 386 -58.65 23.18 16.48
N GLY A 387 -58.65 22.52 15.31
CA GLY A 387 -59.60 22.59 14.16
C GLY A 387 -59.69 23.88 13.32
N PRO A 388 -60.48 23.92 12.21
CA PRO A 388 -61.25 22.88 11.48
C PRO A 388 -60.73 22.71 10.01
N ARG A 389 -61.19 21.84 9.10
CA ARG A 389 -62.44 21.12 8.79
C ARG A 389 -62.12 19.77 8.15
#